data_AF-A0A935HUX2-F1
#
_entry.id   AF-A0A935HUX2-F1
#
_cell.length_a   1.000
_cell.length_b   1.000
_cell.length_c   1.000
_cell.angle_alpha   90.00
_cell.angle_beta   90.00
_cell.angle_gamma   90.00
#
_symmetry.space_group_name_H-M   'P 1'
#
loop_
_entity.id
_entity.type
_entity.pdbx_description
1 polymer ?
#
loop_
_entity_poly.entity_id
_entity_poly.type
_entity_poly.pdbx_seq_one_letter_code
_entity_poly.pdbx_strand_id
1 'polypeptide(L)'
;MKHLLPFTVLILLACLGITEASAQPDGPPSADRLKEIKAQKSAYITTQLSLSPEQAQLFWPIYNEMDEKRETLRRDMRSLMKNSRDGAAMTEAEAGQLLEKGHANREQELALERTYDDRFKKAIGAVKTLQLQKAEHDFNREVLRKFRDRVEDRRGEGGSAPR
;
A
#
# COMPACT_ATOMS: atom_id res chain seq x y z
N MET A 1 49.15 40.27 21.34
CA MET A 1 47.68 40.23 21.09
C MET A 1 47.43 40.57 19.63
N LYS A 2 46.53 39.80 18.99
CA LYS A 2 45.90 40.05 17.67
C LYS A 2 46.65 39.61 16.41
N HIS A 3 46.94 38.30 16.27
CA HIS A 3 46.99 37.64 14.96
C HIS A 3 46.33 36.26 15.05
N LEU A 4 45.01 36.25 15.30
CA LEU A 4 44.13 35.14 14.97
C LEU A 4 43.17 35.69 13.92
N LEU A 5 43.27 35.22 12.68
CA LEU A 5 42.38 35.39 11.52
C LEU A 5 43.27 35.58 10.27
N PRO A 6 43.65 34.47 9.62
CA PRO A 6 43.21 34.33 8.23
C PRO A 6 42.89 32.89 7.84
N PHE A 7 42.36 32.07 8.76
CA PHE A 7 41.92 30.70 8.43
C PHE A 7 40.39 30.50 8.50
N THR A 8 39.65 31.50 8.98
CA THR A 8 38.19 31.44 9.12
C THR A 8 37.42 31.76 7.84
N VAL A 9 38.09 32.27 6.80
CA VAL A 9 37.40 32.70 5.56
C VAL A 9 37.36 31.59 4.48
N LEU A 10 38.18 30.53 4.60
CA LEU A 10 38.19 29.42 3.63
C LEU A 10 37.31 28.22 4.01
N ILE A 11 36.59 28.28 5.14
CA ILE A 11 35.60 27.27 5.55
C ILE A 11 34.17 27.76 5.25
N LEU A 12 34.03 28.98 4.71
CA LEU A 12 32.73 29.58 4.38
C LEU A 12 32.24 29.29 2.96
N LEU A 13 32.98 28.47 2.19
CA LEU A 13 32.66 28.12 0.80
C LEU A 13 32.34 26.62 0.58
N ALA A 14 31.94 25.90 1.63
CA ALA A 14 31.57 24.49 1.57
C ALA A 14 30.10 24.20 1.97
N CYS A 15 29.29 25.24 2.21
CA CYS A 15 27.91 25.07 2.70
C CYS A 15 26.82 25.44 1.68
N LEU A 16 27.16 25.73 0.43
CA LEU A 16 26.19 26.04 -0.63
C LEU A 16 26.04 24.85 -1.57
N GLY A 17 25.27 23.85 -1.15
CA GLY A 17 25.03 22.70 -2.02
C GLY A 17 24.26 21.53 -1.43
N ILE A 18 23.43 21.74 -0.41
CA ILE A 18 22.36 20.79 -0.11
C ILE A 18 21.07 21.59 -0.14
N THR A 19 20.61 21.89 -1.36
CA THR A 19 19.17 22.03 -1.55
C THR A 19 18.60 20.65 -1.29
N GLU A 20 18.15 20.41 -0.06
CA GLU A 20 17.25 19.31 0.20
C GLU A 20 16.01 19.58 -0.64
N ALA A 21 15.98 18.95 -1.82
CA ALA A 21 14.78 18.87 -2.62
C ALA A 21 13.74 18.21 -1.73
N SER A 22 12.75 19.00 -1.31
CA SER A 22 11.59 18.53 -0.58
C SER A 22 10.95 17.40 -1.37
N ALA A 23 11.22 16.15 -0.99
CA ALA A 23 10.57 14.99 -1.54
C ALA A 23 9.16 14.91 -0.97
N GLN A 24 8.22 15.65 -1.57
CA GLN A 24 6.79 15.40 -1.35
C GLN A 24 6.48 13.95 -1.77
N PRO A 25 5.59 13.27 -1.04
CA PRO A 25 4.34 13.00 -1.72
C PRO A 25 3.14 13.09 -0.79
N ASP A 26 2.30 14.10 -1.03
CA ASP A 26 0.85 13.99 -0.85
C ASP A 26 0.19 13.16 -1.99
N GLY A 27 1.00 12.48 -2.82
CA GLY A 27 0.59 11.62 -3.91
C GLY A 27 0.59 10.12 -3.56
N PRO A 28 0.08 9.26 -4.47
CA PRO A 28 0.11 7.81 -4.30
C PRO A 28 1.55 7.31 -4.06
N PRO A 29 1.72 6.14 -3.39
CA PRO A 29 3.05 5.59 -3.13
C PRO A 29 3.85 5.43 -4.42
N SER A 30 5.16 5.74 -4.38
CA SER A 30 6.05 5.51 -5.51
C SER A 30 6.08 4.03 -5.91
N ALA A 31 6.44 3.75 -7.17
CA ALA A 31 6.54 2.38 -7.67
C ALA A 31 7.50 1.52 -6.82
N ASP A 32 8.63 2.08 -6.38
CA ASP A 32 9.59 1.37 -5.55
C ASP A 32 9.04 1.06 -4.16
N ARG A 33 8.27 1.99 -3.58
CA ARG A 33 7.57 1.76 -2.31
C ARG A 33 6.50 0.69 -2.43
N LEU A 34 5.78 0.62 -3.56
CA LEU A 34 4.83 -0.47 -3.83
C LEU A 34 5.54 -1.82 -3.94
N LYS A 35 6.70 -1.88 -4.61
CA LYS A 35 7.53 -3.09 -4.67
C LYS A 35 8.00 -3.51 -3.28
N GLU A 36 8.44 -2.57 -2.45
CA GLU A 36 8.87 -2.84 -1.08
C GLU A 36 7.72 -3.42 -0.24
N ILE A 37 6.52 -2.82 -0.30
CA ILE A 37 5.33 -3.32 0.40
C ILE A 37 4.97 -4.73 -0.08
N LYS A 38 5.04 -5.01 -1.38
CA LYS A 38 4.81 -6.36 -1.92
C LYS A 38 5.82 -7.37 -1.40
N ALA A 39 7.11 -7.03 -1.37
CA ALA A 39 8.15 -7.89 -0.83
C ALA A 39 7.93 -8.17 0.67
N GLN A 40 7.59 -7.13 1.45
CA GLN A 40 7.23 -7.27 2.87
C GLN A 40 6.02 -8.18 3.06
N LYS A 41 4.99 -8.06 2.20
CA LYS A 41 3.79 -8.91 2.23
C LYS A 41 4.17 -10.37 1.99
N SER A 42 4.99 -10.64 0.97
CA SER A 42 5.41 -12.00 0.65
C SER A 42 6.20 -12.65 1.79
N ALA A 43 7.14 -11.91 2.39
CA ALA A 43 7.89 -12.37 3.55
C ALA A 43 6.95 -12.64 4.75
N TYR A 44 6.04 -11.71 5.04
CA TYR A 44 5.07 -11.84 6.13
C TYR A 44 4.19 -13.08 5.97
N ILE A 45 3.61 -13.31 4.78
CA ILE A 45 2.79 -14.49 4.49
C ILE A 45 3.60 -15.77 4.66
N THR A 46 4.83 -15.82 4.14
CA THR A 46 5.71 -16.99 4.30
C THR A 46 5.90 -17.35 5.78
N THR A 47 6.19 -16.35 6.61
CA THR A 47 6.37 -16.52 8.05
C THR A 47 5.08 -16.98 8.74
N GLN A 48 3.95 -16.35 8.45
CA GLN A 48 2.67 -16.67 9.11
C GLN A 48 2.16 -18.07 8.78
N LEU A 49 2.33 -18.53 7.53
CA LEU A 49 1.81 -19.82 7.09
C LEU A 49 2.74 -20.99 7.41
N SER A 50 4.02 -20.73 7.70
CA SER A 50 5.03 -21.79 7.93
C SER A 50 4.98 -22.88 6.85
N LEU A 51 5.01 -22.47 5.59
CA LEU A 51 4.94 -23.38 4.44
C LEU A 51 6.22 -24.23 4.34
N SER A 52 6.08 -25.52 4.02
CA SER A 52 7.23 -26.31 3.57
C SER A 52 7.68 -25.85 2.18
N PRO A 53 8.91 -26.18 1.73
CA PRO A 53 9.37 -25.86 0.38
C PRO A 53 8.41 -26.35 -0.72
N GLU A 54 7.85 -27.55 -0.55
CA GLU A 54 6.90 -28.16 -1.48
C GLU A 54 5.56 -27.40 -1.48
N GLN A 55 5.06 -27.05 -0.29
CA GLN A 55 3.85 -26.25 -0.15
C GLN A 55 4.02 -24.85 -0.75
N ALA A 56 5.18 -24.22 -0.55
CA ALA A 56 5.49 -22.91 -1.10
C ALA A 56 5.50 -22.93 -2.65
N GLN A 57 6.09 -23.97 -3.25
CA GLN A 57 6.11 -24.13 -4.72
C GLN A 57 4.70 -24.25 -5.31
N LEU A 58 3.76 -24.89 -4.60
CA LEU A 58 2.35 -24.98 -5.02
C LEU A 58 1.59 -23.69 -4.73
N PHE A 59 1.87 -23.05 -3.60
CA PHE A 59 1.14 -21.88 -3.09
C PHE A 59 1.38 -20.62 -3.90
N TRP A 60 2.64 -20.23 -4.12
CA TRP A 60 2.99 -18.93 -4.69
C TRP A 60 2.40 -18.65 -6.07
N PRO A 61 2.38 -19.62 -7.02
CA PRO A 61 1.74 -19.40 -8.32
C PRO A 61 0.25 -19.08 -8.18
N ILE A 62 -0.46 -19.77 -7.29
CA ILE A 62 -1.88 -19.56 -7.02
C ILE A 62 -2.10 -18.18 -6.39
N TYR A 63 -1.25 -17.81 -5.42
CA TYR A 63 -1.33 -16.54 -4.72
C TYR A 63 -1.08 -15.35 -5.64
N ASN A 64 -0.04 -15.41 -6.47
CA ASN A 64 0.30 -14.33 -7.40
C ASN A 64 -0.82 -14.10 -8.42
N GLU A 65 -1.39 -15.18 -8.98
CA GLU A 65 -2.52 -15.08 -9.91
C GLU A 65 -3.75 -14.45 -9.24
N MET A 66 -4.03 -14.80 -7.98
CA MET A 66 -5.11 -14.19 -7.21
C MET A 66 -4.86 -12.70 -6.98
N ASP A 67 -3.65 -12.33 -6.55
CA ASP A 67 -3.30 -10.95 -6.20
C ASP A 67 -3.37 -10.04 -7.43
N GLU A 68 -2.95 -10.51 -8.61
CA GLU A 68 -3.10 -9.79 -9.89
C GLU A 68 -4.57 -9.53 -10.27
N LYS A 69 -5.42 -10.56 -10.15
CA LYS A 69 -6.86 -10.42 -10.41
C LYS A 69 -7.51 -9.48 -9.40
N ARG A 70 -7.15 -9.60 -8.14
CA ARG A 70 -7.65 -8.73 -7.06
C ARG A 70 -7.22 -7.28 -7.25
N GLU A 71 -5.98 -7.03 -7.68
CA GLU A 71 -5.52 -5.68 -8.02
C GLU A 71 -6.24 -5.07 -9.22
N THR A 72 -6.73 -5.89 -10.14
CA THR A 72 -7.56 -5.42 -11.25
C THR A 72 -8.92 -4.95 -10.74
N LEU A 73 -9.63 -5.76 -9.95
CA LEU A 73 -10.90 -5.37 -9.31
C LEU A 73 -10.74 -4.10 -8.45
N ARG A 74 -9.66 -4.03 -7.66
CA ARG A 74 -9.37 -2.83 -6.86
C ARG A 74 -9.12 -1.59 -7.72
N ARG A 75 -8.48 -1.71 -8.89
CA ARG A 75 -8.29 -0.58 -9.81
C ARG A 75 -9.62 -0.12 -10.37
N ASP A 76 -10.50 -1.04 -10.76
CA ASP A 76 -11.81 -0.73 -11.30
C ASP A 76 -12.67 -0.01 -10.26
N MET A 77 -12.69 -0.52 -9.02
CA MET A 77 -13.37 0.14 -7.90
C MET A 77 -12.78 1.53 -7.59
N ARG A 78 -11.44 1.70 -7.60
CA ARG A 78 -10.82 3.01 -7.41
C ARG A 78 -11.21 4.00 -8.50
N SER A 79 -11.26 3.56 -9.75
CA SER A 79 -11.70 4.38 -10.88
C SER A 79 -13.16 4.81 -10.70
N LEU A 80 -14.03 3.87 -10.31
CA LEU A 80 -15.44 4.13 -10.03
C LEU A 80 -15.63 5.18 -8.93
N MET A 81 -14.89 5.05 -7.82
CA MET A 81 -14.97 5.98 -6.68
C MET A 81 -14.34 7.35 -6.97
N LYS A 82 -13.37 7.42 -7.88
CA LYS A 82 -12.84 8.70 -8.34
C LYS A 82 -13.91 9.47 -9.13
N ASN A 83 -14.57 8.78 -10.06
CA ASN A 83 -15.62 9.38 -10.90
C ASN A 83 -16.82 9.89 -10.09
N SER A 84 -17.10 9.32 -8.90
CA SER A 84 -18.16 9.80 -8.02
C SER A 84 -17.74 10.99 -7.14
N ARG A 85 -16.44 11.21 -6.92
CA ARG A 85 -15.90 12.26 -6.04
C ARG A 85 -15.65 13.59 -6.74
N ASP A 86 -15.52 13.61 -8.07
CA ASP A 86 -15.10 14.78 -8.84
C ASP A 86 -16.17 15.90 -8.93
N GLY A 87 -17.16 15.93 -8.01
CA GLY A 87 -18.07 17.06 -7.81
C GLY A 87 -19.01 17.37 -8.97
N ALA A 88 -19.02 16.52 -10.01
CA ALA A 88 -19.99 16.61 -11.08
C ALA A 88 -21.39 16.32 -10.50
N ALA A 89 -22.35 17.19 -10.83
CA ALA A 89 -23.75 16.90 -10.56
C ALA A 89 -24.13 15.63 -11.34
N MET A 90 -24.27 14.51 -10.63
CA MET A 90 -24.72 13.26 -11.21
C MET A 90 -26.25 13.22 -11.24
N THR A 91 -26.79 12.63 -12.30
CA THR A 91 -28.20 12.28 -12.36
C THR A 91 -28.49 11.06 -11.48
N GLU A 92 -29.75 10.89 -11.06
CA GLU A 92 -30.20 9.68 -10.34
C GLU A 92 -29.90 8.39 -11.12
N ALA A 93 -30.01 8.43 -12.45
CA ALA A 93 -29.69 7.29 -13.30
C ALA A 93 -28.19 6.92 -13.26
N GLU A 94 -27.31 7.93 -13.29
CA GLU A 94 -25.86 7.71 -13.16
C GLU A 94 -25.48 7.20 -11.77
N ALA A 95 -26.09 7.75 -10.73
CA ALA A 95 -25.91 7.27 -9.36
C ALA A 95 -26.32 5.80 -9.22
N GLY A 96 -27.48 5.42 -9.77
CA GLY A 96 -27.95 4.04 -9.82
C GLY A 96 -26.97 3.11 -10.53
N GLN A 97 -26.42 3.51 -11.68
CA GLN A 97 -25.42 2.72 -12.40
C GLN A 97 -24.11 2.55 -11.61
N LEU A 98 -23.68 3.58 -10.88
CA LEU A 98 -22.47 3.50 -10.04
C LEU A 98 -22.68 2.55 -8.86
N LEU A 99 -23.86 2.56 -8.24
CA LEU A 99 -24.21 1.62 -7.18
C LEU A 99 -24.19 0.19 -7.70
N GLU A 100 -24.84 -0.10 -8.82
CA GLU A 100 -24.87 -1.43 -9.45
C GLU A 100 -23.47 -1.93 -9.81
N LYS A 101 -22.63 -1.09 -10.41
CA LYS A 101 -21.22 -1.45 -10.67
C LYS A 101 -20.45 -1.74 -9.38
N GLY A 102 -20.73 -1.01 -8.31
CA GLY A 102 -20.17 -1.28 -6.98
C GLY A 102 -20.61 -2.63 -6.41
N HIS A 103 -21.88 -3.01 -6.59
CA HIS A 103 -22.40 -4.33 -6.22
C HIS A 103 -21.74 -5.44 -7.04
N ALA A 104 -21.70 -5.30 -8.37
CA ALA A 104 -21.08 -6.27 -9.28
C ALA A 104 -19.59 -6.50 -8.95
N ASN A 105 -18.83 -5.45 -8.63
CA ASN A 105 -17.43 -5.61 -8.22
C ASN A 105 -17.30 -6.41 -6.92
N ARG A 106 -18.15 -6.17 -5.93
CA ARG A 106 -18.15 -6.95 -4.66
C ARG A 106 -18.49 -8.42 -4.89
N GLU A 107 -19.43 -8.71 -5.80
CA GLU A 107 -19.75 -10.09 -6.20
C GLU A 107 -18.55 -10.77 -6.87
N GLN A 108 -17.85 -10.06 -7.76
CA GLN A 108 -16.63 -10.56 -8.40
C GLN A 108 -15.50 -10.81 -7.39
N GLU A 109 -15.32 -9.93 -6.41
CA GLU A 109 -14.34 -10.13 -5.32
C GLU A 109 -14.66 -11.39 -4.50
N LEU A 110 -15.92 -11.60 -4.12
CA LEU A 110 -16.34 -12.78 -3.38
C LEU A 110 -16.21 -14.07 -4.21
N ALA A 111 -16.55 -14.01 -5.50
CA ALA A 111 -16.38 -15.14 -6.41
C ALA A 111 -14.90 -15.50 -6.60
N LEU A 112 -14.02 -14.48 -6.70
CA LEU A 112 -12.58 -14.66 -6.73
C LEU A 112 -12.11 -15.33 -5.43
N GLU A 113 -12.49 -14.82 -4.26
CA GLU A 113 -12.11 -15.38 -2.96
C GLU A 113 -12.48 -16.87 -2.85
N ARG A 114 -13.73 -17.22 -3.15
CA ARG A 114 -14.20 -18.63 -3.13
C ARG A 114 -13.37 -19.53 -4.04
N THR A 115 -13.11 -19.07 -5.27
CA THR A 115 -12.35 -19.83 -6.26
C THR A 115 -10.94 -20.13 -5.77
N TYR A 116 -10.28 -19.15 -5.17
CA TYR A 116 -8.91 -19.29 -4.72
C TYR A 116 -8.79 -19.99 -3.37
N ASP A 117 -9.77 -19.84 -2.47
CA ASP A 117 -9.86 -20.63 -1.25
C ASP A 117 -9.91 -22.12 -1.55
N ASP A 118 -10.67 -22.55 -2.56
CA ASP A 118 -10.71 -23.95 -3.00
C ASP A 118 -9.35 -24.43 -3.52
N ARG A 119 -8.62 -23.57 -4.24
CA ARG A 119 -7.27 -23.88 -4.75
C ARG A 119 -6.25 -23.94 -3.62
N PHE A 120 -6.29 -23.01 -2.67
CA PHE A 120 -5.42 -23.03 -1.50
C PHE A 120 -5.71 -24.21 -0.59
N LYS A 121 -6.99 -24.55 -0.35
CA LYS A 121 -7.34 -25.74 0.43
C LYS A 121 -6.70 -27.01 -0.14
N LYS A 122 -6.64 -27.14 -1.46
CA LYS A 122 -5.98 -28.26 -2.15
C LYS A 122 -4.45 -28.20 -2.03
N ALA A 123 -3.84 -27.02 -2.06
CA ALA A 123 -2.39 -26.85 -2.04
C ALA A 123 -1.76 -26.89 -0.62
N ILE A 124 -2.42 -26.27 0.37
CA ILE A 124 -1.85 -26.01 1.71
C ILE A 124 -2.78 -26.43 2.86
N GLY A 125 -4.01 -26.88 2.56
CA GLY A 125 -5.00 -27.30 3.55
C GLY A 125 -5.83 -26.15 4.14
N ALA A 126 -7.03 -26.48 4.64
CA ALA A 126 -8.01 -25.48 5.09
C ALA A 126 -7.54 -24.61 6.26
N VAL A 127 -6.80 -25.18 7.22
CA VAL A 127 -6.27 -24.42 8.36
C VAL A 127 -5.32 -23.32 7.87
N LYS A 128 -4.41 -23.63 6.93
CA LYS A 128 -3.49 -22.63 6.38
C LYS A 128 -4.18 -21.64 5.46
N THR A 129 -5.22 -22.04 4.72
CA THR A 129 -6.07 -21.10 3.97
C THR A 129 -6.73 -20.07 4.89
N LEU A 130 -7.26 -20.50 6.04
CA LEU A 130 -7.82 -19.55 7.02
C LEU A 130 -6.74 -18.64 7.62
N GLN A 131 -5.56 -19.17 7.92
CA GLN A 131 -4.41 -18.38 8.38
C GLN A 131 -3.95 -17.36 7.33
N LEU A 132 -4.01 -17.70 6.04
CA LEU A 132 -3.74 -16.77 4.94
C LEU A 132 -4.66 -15.57 4.97
N GLN A 133 -5.97 -15.79 5.07
CA GLN A 133 -6.95 -14.69 5.12
C GLN A 133 -6.66 -13.77 6.30
N LYS A 134 -6.39 -14.33 7.48
CA LYS A 134 -5.99 -13.58 8.67
C LYS A 134 -4.69 -12.79 8.43
N ALA A 135 -3.66 -13.43 7.88
CA ALA A 135 -2.37 -12.81 7.62
C ALA A 135 -2.50 -11.64 6.63
N GLU A 136 -3.27 -11.79 5.55
CA GLU A 136 -3.53 -10.69 4.61
C GLU A 136 -4.23 -9.51 5.28
N HIS A 137 -5.26 -9.79 6.08
CA HIS A 137 -6.01 -8.77 6.81
C HIS A 137 -5.13 -8.01 7.81
N ASP A 138 -4.34 -8.74 8.61
CA ASP A 138 -3.46 -8.15 9.62
C ASP A 138 -2.33 -7.33 8.97
N PHE A 139 -1.76 -7.82 7.87
CA PHE A 139 -0.76 -7.08 7.11
C PHE A 139 -1.34 -5.77 6.54
N ASN A 140 -2.51 -5.83 5.91
CA ASN A 140 -3.14 -4.64 5.34
C ASN A 140 -3.44 -3.59 6.42
N ARG A 141 -3.92 -4.02 7.58
CA ARG A 141 -4.15 -3.16 8.75
C ARG A 141 -2.86 -2.50 9.24
N GLU A 142 -1.77 -3.26 9.33
CA GLU A 142 -0.48 -2.75 9.77
C GLU A 142 0.11 -1.74 8.78
N VAL A 143 0.01 -2.03 7.48
CA VAL A 143 0.44 -1.12 6.43
C VAL A 143 -0.34 0.20 6.55
N LEU A 144 -1.68 0.14 6.62
CA LEU A 144 -2.55 1.31 6.81
C LEU A 144 -2.17 2.14 8.04
N ARG A 145 -1.89 1.48 9.18
CA ARG A 145 -1.42 2.16 10.40
C ARG A 145 -0.11 2.92 10.15
N LYS A 146 0.91 2.27 9.60
CA LYS A 146 2.20 2.90 9.25
C LYS A 146 2.10 4.01 8.19
N PHE A 147 1.05 4.00 7.38
CA PHE A 147 0.76 5.11 6.48
C PHE A 147 0.18 6.30 7.24
N ARG A 148 -0.76 6.07 8.16
CA ARG A 148 -1.39 7.13 8.97
C ARG A 148 -0.41 7.79 9.94
N ASP A 149 0.35 6.99 10.69
CA ASP A 149 1.27 7.52 11.72
C ASP A 149 2.33 8.45 11.09
N ARG A 150 2.85 8.09 9.91
CA ARG A 150 3.76 8.97 9.14
C ARG A 150 3.13 10.28 8.68
N VAL A 151 1.82 10.31 8.44
CA VAL A 151 1.11 11.54 8.07
C VAL A 151 0.92 12.42 9.31
N GLU A 152 0.69 11.83 10.48
CA GLU A 152 0.52 12.54 11.75
C GLU A 152 1.85 13.13 12.26
N ASP A 153 2.95 12.37 12.27
CA ASP A 153 4.29 12.85 12.68
C ASP A 153 4.73 14.08 11.87
N ARG A 154 4.53 14.03 10.54
CA ARG A 154 4.88 15.14 9.63
C ARG A 154 4.01 16.38 9.81
N ARG A 155 2.76 16.23 10.29
CA ARG A 155 1.88 17.35 10.62
C ARG A 155 2.24 17.98 11.96
N GLY A 156 2.77 17.20 12.90
CA GLY A 156 3.27 17.69 14.19
C GLY A 156 4.55 18.51 14.08
N GLU A 157 5.46 18.14 13.18
CA GLU A 157 6.74 18.85 12.97
C GLU A 157 6.60 20.19 12.22
N GLY A 158 5.50 20.40 11.47
CA GLY A 158 5.20 21.66 10.77
C GLY A 158 4.37 22.69 11.56
N GLY A 159 4.00 22.37 12.80
CA GLY A 159 3.00 23.09 13.59
C GLY A 159 3.54 23.70 14.89
N SER A 160 4.62 24.47 14.83
CA SER A 160 4.99 25.41 15.89
C SER A 160 5.36 26.76 15.29
N ALA A 161 4.35 27.54 14.93
CA ALA A 161 4.53 28.98 14.78
C ALA A 161 4.68 29.59 16.18
N PRO A 162 5.72 30.39 16.46
CA PRO A 162 5.81 31.09 17.73
C PRO A 162 4.68 32.13 17.79
N ARG A 163 4.01 32.20 18.93
CA ARG A 163 3.02 33.25 19.24
C ARG A 163 3.69 34.61 19.33
#